data_AF-A0A846Z8Y5-F1
#
_entry.id   AF-A0A846Z8Y5-F1
#
_cell.length_a   1.000
_cell.length_b   1.000
_cell.length_c   1.000
_cell.angle_alpha   90.00
_cell.angle_beta   90.00
_cell.angle_gamma   90.00
#
_symmetry.space_group_name_H-M   'P 1'
#
loop_
_entity.id
_entity.type
_entity.pdbx_description
1 polymer ?
#
loop_
_entity_poly.entity_id
_entity_poly.type
_entity_poly.pdbx_seq_one_letter_code
_entity_poly.pdbx_strand_id
1 'polypeptide(L)'
;MTPGTVVLLHAPNATSASWGDLPEMLRSYGLDVVAPDVPDATGPRYIARLSLIITAADPAVPLILVAHGAAGPLLPGIALAQRAAHRPIAGFVFVDADLPRRGRHDHEAPQDTLPTAPDWPEAPCGYLRTQSDHLHDEARREAGLRGWRVTDHEPPATVAQSLSELIAGL
;
A
#
# COMPACT_ATOMS: atom_id res chain seq x y z
N MET A 1 -3.33 -7.95 14.82
CA MET A 1 -4.07 -9.15 14.32
C MET A 1 -3.13 -10.02 13.48
N THR A 2 -3.43 -11.29 13.19
CA THR A 2 -2.69 -12.02 12.13
C THR A 2 -3.32 -11.72 10.77
N PRO A 3 -2.60 -11.10 9.82
CA PRO A 3 -3.12 -10.88 8.48
C PRO A 3 -3.34 -12.22 7.75
N GLY A 4 -4.29 -12.24 6.82
CA GLY A 4 -4.45 -13.36 5.89
C GLY A 4 -3.32 -13.34 4.86
N THR A 5 -3.32 -12.34 3.98
CA THR A 5 -2.27 -12.13 2.97
C THR A 5 -1.87 -10.66 2.89
N VAL A 6 -0.58 -10.40 2.78
CA VAL A 6 0.01 -9.08 2.53
C VAL A 6 0.24 -8.92 1.03
N VAL A 7 -0.37 -7.90 0.42
CA VAL A 7 -0.22 -7.59 -1.00
C VAL A 7 0.74 -6.40 -1.14
N LEU A 8 1.84 -6.58 -1.86
CA LEU A 8 2.85 -5.54 -2.12
C LEU A 8 2.59 -4.91 -3.51
N LEU A 9 2.29 -3.62 -3.53
CA LEU A 9 1.98 -2.84 -4.73
C LEU A 9 3.17 -1.95 -5.10
N HIS A 10 3.83 -2.28 -6.21
CA HIS A 10 4.89 -1.44 -6.77
C HIS A 10 4.30 -0.13 -7.33
N ALA A 11 5.12 0.92 -7.41
CA ALA A 11 4.70 2.18 -8.03
C ALA A 11 4.27 1.97 -9.50
N PRO A 12 3.26 2.70 -10.02
CA PRO A 12 2.96 2.73 -11.45
C PRO A 12 4.22 3.09 -12.25
N ASN A 13 4.46 2.40 -13.37
CA ASN A 13 5.69 2.46 -14.19
C ASN A 13 6.94 1.77 -13.61
N ALA A 14 6.86 1.17 -12.42
CA ALA A 14 7.83 0.20 -11.94
C ALA A 14 7.33 -1.23 -12.21
N THR A 15 8.07 -2.22 -11.73
CA THR A 15 7.70 -3.65 -11.76
C THR A 15 7.81 -4.23 -10.36
N SER A 16 7.25 -5.42 -10.14
CA SER A 16 7.38 -6.13 -8.86
C SER A 16 8.85 -6.41 -8.47
N ALA A 17 9.78 -6.41 -9.43
CA ALA A 17 11.21 -6.55 -9.19
C ALA A 17 11.81 -5.40 -8.36
N SER A 18 11.14 -4.23 -8.27
CA SER A 18 11.58 -3.13 -7.40
C SER A 18 11.59 -3.50 -5.91
N TRP A 19 10.87 -4.55 -5.53
CA TRP A 19 10.86 -5.05 -4.15
C TRP A 19 12.10 -5.88 -3.79
N GLY A 20 12.89 -6.32 -4.78
CA GLY A 20 14.03 -7.21 -4.54
C GLY A 20 13.62 -8.44 -3.73
N ASP A 21 14.41 -8.77 -2.70
CA ASP A 21 14.17 -9.92 -1.80
C ASP A 21 13.13 -9.66 -0.69
N LEU A 22 12.50 -8.47 -0.67
CA LEU A 22 11.53 -8.11 0.38
C LEU A 22 10.38 -9.13 0.52
N PRO A 23 9.76 -9.65 -0.56
CA PRO A 23 8.70 -10.64 -0.45
C PRO A 23 9.19 -11.93 0.22
N GLU A 24 10.36 -12.45 -0.17
CA GLU A 24 10.96 -13.64 0.45
C GLU A 24 11.31 -13.40 1.93
N MET A 25 11.89 -12.24 2.26
CA MET A 25 12.20 -11.88 3.65
C MET A 25 10.94 -11.82 4.51
N LEU A 26 9.86 -11.18 4.05
CA LEU A 26 8.60 -11.14 4.80
C LEU A 26 7.98 -12.54 4.99
N ARG A 27 8.10 -13.43 3.99
CA ARG A 27 7.68 -14.84 4.14
C ARG A 27 8.50 -15.59 5.18
N SER A 28 9.79 -15.29 5.32
CA SER A 28 10.63 -15.85 6.39
C SER A 28 10.20 -15.41 7.80
N TYR A 29 9.53 -14.25 7.92
CA TYR A 29 8.87 -13.80 9.14
C TYR A 29 7.48 -14.42 9.35
N GLY A 30 7.05 -15.35 8.49
CA GLY A 30 5.79 -16.08 8.60
C GLY A 30 4.58 -15.37 8.01
N LEU A 31 4.77 -14.30 7.22
CA LEU A 31 3.67 -13.64 6.51
C LEU A 31 3.40 -14.34 5.17
N ASP A 32 2.13 -14.49 4.80
CA ASP A 32 1.77 -14.82 3.43
C ASP A 32 1.82 -13.53 2.59
N VAL A 33 2.60 -13.55 1.51
CA VAL A 33 2.92 -12.35 0.72
C VAL A 33 2.71 -12.61 -0.76
N VAL A 34 1.99 -11.69 -1.40
CA VAL A 34 1.82 -11.64 -2.86
C VAL A 34 2.35 -10.29 -3.35
N ALA A 35 3.20 -10.31 -4.37
CA ALA A 35 3.72 -9.10 -5.02
C ALA A 35 3.34 -9.12 -6.50
N PRO A 36 2.11 -8.69 -6.86
CA PRO A 36 1.65 -8.68 -8.24
C PRO A 36 2.55 -7.81 -9.12
N ASP A 37 2.85 -8.29 -10.33
CA ASP A 37 3.44 -7.46 -11.38
C ASP A 37 2.34 -6.88 -12.27
N VAL A 38 2.23 -5.56 -12.31
CA VAL A 38 1.18 -4.83 -13.04
C VAL A 38 1.83 -4.02 -14.18
N PRO A 39 1.97 -4.61 -15.38
CA PRO A 39 2.68 -3.95 -16.46
C PRO A 39 1.85 -2.83 -17.10
N ASP A 40 2.54 -1.72 -17.36
CA ASP A 40 2.12 -0.58 -18.19
C ASP A 40 0.71 -0.06 -17.89
N ALA A 41 0.38 0.10 -16.60
CA ALA A 41 -0.89 0.63 -16.16
C ALA A 41 -0.71 1.71 -15.10
N THR A 42 -1.52 2.77 -15.19
CA THR A 42 -1.64 3.83 -14.18
C THR A 42 -3.12 4.04 -13.82
N GLY A 43 -3.37 4.77 -12.73
CA GLY A 43 -4.71 5.20 -12.35
C GLY A 43 -5.75 4.07 -12.36
N PRO A 44 -6.93 4.28 -12.95
CA PRO A 44 -7.99 3.27 -12.98
C PRO A 44 -7.60 1.93 -13.65
N ARG A 45 -6.73 1.95 -14.66
CA ARG A 45 -6.27 0.73 -15.35
C ARG A 45 -5.39 -0.11 -14.44
N TYR A 46 -4.53 0.53 -13.65
CA TYR A 46 -3.71 -0.13 -12.65
C TYR A 46 -4.60 -0.84 -11.62
N ILE A 47 -5.62 -0.15 -11.10
CA ILE A 47 -6.57 -0.71 -10.15
C ILE A 47 -7.30 -1.93 -10.71
N ALA A 48 -7.82 -1.81 -11.93
CA ALA A 48 -8.55 -2.91 -12.57
C ALA A 48 -7.64 -4.14 -12.75
N ARG A 49 -6.43 -3.94 -13.30
CA ARG A 49 -5.49 -5.04 -13.59
C ARG A 49 -4.98 -5.69 -12.31
N LEU A 50 -4.60 -4.90 -11.33
CA LEU A 50 -4.20 -5.41 -10.02
C LEU A 50 -5.34 -6.20 -9.36
N SER A 51 -6.58 -5.72 -9.44
CA SER A 51 -7.73 -6.40 -8.85
C SER A 51 -7.98 -7.78 -9.48
N LEU A 52 -7.77 -7.91 -10.80
CA LEU A 52 -7.84 -9.20 -11.49
C LEU A 52 -6.71 -10.13 -11.06
N ILE A 53 -5.48 -9.62 -10.93
CA ILE A 53 -4.33 -10.43 -10.50
C ILE A 53 -4.52 -10.93 -9.06
N ILE A 54 -4.95 -10.05 -8.15
CA ILE A 54 -5.29 -10.43 -6.77
C ILE A 54 -6.39 -11.49 -6.76
N THR A 55 -7.41 -11.36 -7.61
CA THR A 55 -8.48 -12.37 -7.71
C THR A 55 -7.94 -13.72 -8.17
N ALA A 56 -7.05 -13.73 -9.17
CA ALA A 56 -6.46 -14.96 -9.69
C ALA A 56 -5.50 -15.63 -8.71
N ALA A 57 -4.86 -14.86 -7.82
CA ALA A 57 -3.97 -15.38 -6.79
C ALA A 57 -4.72 -16.02 -5.61
N ASP A 58 -6.04 -15.81 -5.49
CA ASP A 58 -6.92 -16.30 -4.43
C ASP A 58 -6.32 -16.19 -3.00
N PRO A 59 -5.98 -14.97 -2.55
CA PRO A 59 -5.31 -14.75 -1.29
C PRO A 59 -6.21 -15.03 -0.09
N ALA A 60 -5.59 -15.43 1.02
CA ALA A 60 -6.26 -15.55 2.31
C ALA A 60 -6.71 -14.18 2.81
N VAL A 61 -7.96 -14.11 3.28
CA VAL A 61 -8.53 -12.88 3.87
C VAL A 61 -8.33 -12.88 5.39
N PRO A 62 -8.24 -11.70 6.03
CA PRO A 62 -8.29 -10.35 5.45
C PRO A 62 -6.96 -9.90 4.85
N LEU A 63 -7.03 -9.01 3.85
CA LEU A 63 -5.85 -8.49 3.14
C LEU A 63 -5.21 -7.31 3.85
N ILE A 64 -3.89 -7.19 3.78
CA ILE A 64 -3.18 -5.94 4.04
C ILE A 64 -2.59 -5.45 2.73
N LEU A 65 -2.88 -4.20 2.37
CA LEU A 65 -2.35 -3.59 1.16
C LEU A 65 -1.16 -2.69 1.49
N VAL A 66 -0.01 -2.97 0.89
CA VAL A 66 1.24 -2.23 1.09
C VAL A 66 1.59 -1.52 -0.22
N ALA A 67 1.51 -0.19 -0.26
CA ALA A 67 1.78 0.57 -1.48
C ALA A 67 3.10 1.35 -1.42
N HIS A 68 3.83 1.36 -2.53
CA HIS A 68 5.06 2.13 -2.69
C HIS A 68 4.91 3.31 -3.65
N GLY A 69 5.51 4.46 -3.30
CA GLY A 69 5.53 5.66 -4.14
C GLY A 69 4.14 6.09 -4.63
N ALA A 70 4.01 6.27 -5.94
CA ALA A 70 2.78 6.69 -6.60
C ALA A 70 1.64 5.64 -6.58
N ALA A 71 1.84 4.45 -6.01
CA ALA A 71 0.75 3.50 -5.76
C ALA A 71 -0.12 3.89 -4.55
N GLY A 72 0.40 4.69 -3.62
CA GLY A 72 -0.30 5.08 -2.39
C GLY A 72 -1.67 5.72 -2.64
N PRO A 73 -1.81 6.71 -3.54
CA PRO A 73 -3.10 7.34 -3.84
C PRO A 73 -4.13 6.40 -4.49
N LEU A 74 -3.70 5.24 -5.01
CA LEU A 74 -4.59 4.25 -5.65
C LEU A 74 -5.22 3.28 -4.65
N LEU A 75 -4.69 3.18 -3.43
CA LEU A 75 -5.17 2.26 -2.39
C LEU A 75 -6.69 2.35 -2.13
N PRO A 76 -7.33 3.54 -2.06
CA PRO A 76 -8.77 3.62 -1.86
C PRO A 76 -9.59 2.90 -2.92
N GLY A 77 -9.24 3.06 -4.21
CA GLY A 77 -9.96 2.39 -5.30
C GLY A 77 -9.70 0.88 -5.34
N ILE A 78 -8.49 0.45 -4.96
CA ILE A 78 -8.14 -0.98 -4.88
C ILE A 78 -8.90 -1.65 -3.74
N ALA A 79 -8.92 -1.02 -2.57
CA ALA A 79 -9.66 -1.50 -1.40
C ALA A 79 -11.16 -1.61 -1.68
N LEU A 80 -11.74 -0.61 -2.35
CA LEU A 80 -13.13 -0.65 -2.81
C LEU A 80 -13.39 -1.86 -3.73
N ALA A 81 -12.51 -2.09 -4.70
CA ALA A 81 -12.62 -3.24 -5.61
C ALA A 81 -12.49 -4.59 -4.88
N GLN A 82 -11.57 -4.71 -3.92
CA GLN A 82 -11.42 -5.94 -3.12
C GLN A 82 -12.62 -6.19 -2.22
N ARG A 83 -13.18 -5.15 -1.59
CA ARG A 83 -14.39 -5.27 -0.79
C ARG A 83 -15.58 -5.70 -1.63
N ALA A 84 -15.75 -5.13 -2.82
CA ALA A 84 -16.80 -5.53 -3.76
C ALA A 84 -16.67 -7.01 -4.17
N ALA A 85 -15.45 -7.57 -4.12
CA ALA A 85 -15.15 -8.98 -4.31
C ALA A 85 -15.17 -9.80 -3.01
N HIS A 86 -15.78 -9.29 -1.94
CA HIS A 86 -15.88 -9.93 -0.61
C HIS A 86 -14.55 -10.23 0.08
N ARG A 87 -13.48 -9.50 -0.24
CA ARG A 87 -12.17 -9.60 0.41
C ARG A 87 -11.98 -8.41 1.36
N PRO A 88 -12.23 -8.58 2.68
CA PRO A 88 -12.08 -7.50 3.64
C PRO A 88 -10.61 -7.07 3.76
N ILE A 89 -10.40 -5.77 3.96
CA ILE A 89 -9.08 -5.18 4.20
C ILE A 89 -8.88 -5.01 5.71
N ALA A 90 -7.80 -5.59 6.24
CA ALA A 90 -7.40 -5.45 7.64
C ALA A 90 -6.53 -4.22 7.89
N GLY A 91 -5.86 -3.67 6.87
CA GLY A 91 -5.05 -2.47 7.03
C GLY A 91 -4.35 -2.01 5.76
N PHE A 92 -3.82 -0.80 5.83
CA PHE A 92 -3.05 -0.16 4.76
C PHE A 92 -1.66 0.21 5.27
N VAL A 93 -0.64 -0.07 4.47
CA VAL A 93 0.73 0.40 4.74
C VAL A 93 1.23 1.20 3.55
N PHE A 94 1.74 2.38 3.82
CA PHE A 94 2.38 3.27 2.85
C PHE A 94 3.89 3.19 3.04
N VAL A 95 4.63 2.72 2.04
CA VAL A 95 6.09 2.61 2.08
C VAL A 95 6.67 3.66 1.14
N ASP A 96 7.25 4.73 1.70
CA ASP A 96 7.74 5.86 0.90
C ASP A 96 6.75 6.26 -0.20
N ALA A 97 5.50 6.46 0.19
CA ALA A 97 4.38 6.56 -0.74
C ALA A 97 3.56 7.83 -0.51
N ASP A 98 3.01 8.38 -1.59
CA ASP A 98 2.11 9.51 -1.52
C ASP A 98 0.79 9.11 -0.85
N LEU A 99 0.25 10.00 -0.03
CA LEU A 99 -1.05 9.74 0.59
C LEU A 99 -2.20 10.11 -0.35
N PRO A 100 -3.32 9.36 -0.31
CA PRO A 100 -4.52 9.75 -1.03
C PRO A 100 -4.99 11.11 -0.48
N ARG A 101 -5.10 12.10 -1.36
CA ARG A 101 -5.61 13.43 -1.01
C ARG A 101 -7.11 13.32 -0.75
N ARG A 102 -7.58 13.90 0.36
CA ARG A 102 -9.01 14.07 0.61
C ARG A 102 -9.53 15.11 -0.36
N GLY A 103 -10.58 14.75 -1.10
CA GLY A 103 -11.08 15.44 -2.29
C GLY A 103 -10.86 16.95 -2.30
N ARG A 104 -9.95 17.39 -3.16
CA ARG A 104 -10.11 18.66 -3.85
C ARG A 104 -10.33 18.30 -5.31
N HIS A 105 -11.49 18.66 -5.83
CA HIS A 105 -11.72 18.72 -7.27
C HIS A 105 -10.88 19.87 -7.82
N ASP A 106 -9.56 19.74 -7.79
CA ASP A 106 -8.71 20.63 -8.56
C ASP A 106 -8.87 20.18 -10.02
N HIS A 107 -9.36 21.10 -10.86
CA HIS A 107 -9.45 20.89 -12.32
C HIS A 107 -8.08 20.67 -12.98
N GLU A 108 -6.99 20.78 -12.22
CA GLU A 108 -5.60 20.48 -12.60
C GLU A 108 -5.10 19.12 -12.06
N ALA A 109 -5.90 18.38 -11.29
CA ALA A 109 -5.48 17.07 -10.82
C ALA A 109 -5.18 16.15 -12.02
N PRO A 110 -4.03 15.43 -12.03
CA PRO A 110 -3.74 14.45 -13.07
C PRO A 110 -4.94 13.53 -13.26
N GLN A 111 -5.20 13.14 -14.51
CA GLN A 111 -6.35 12.33 -14.96
C GLN A 111 -6.51 10.99 -14.20
N ASP A 112 -5.47 10.59 -13.47
CA ASP A 112 -5.39 9.38 -12.65
C ASP A 112 -5.79 9.60 -11.18
N THR A 113 -6.18 10.82 -10.78
CA THR A 113 -6.60 11.12 -9.40
C THR A 113 -8.04 10.68 -9.18
N LEU A 114 -8.21 9.52 -8.53
CA LEU A 114 -9.53 9.02 -8.16
C LEU A 114 -10.05 9.76 -6.91
N PRO A 115 -11.34 10.14 -6.89
CA PRO A 115 -11.94 10.70 -5.68
C PRO A 115 -11.85 9.67 -4.55
N THR A 116 -11.19 10.06 -3.45
CA THR A 116 -11.15 9.25 -2.23
C THR A 116 -12.56 9.08 -1.69
N ALA A 117 -12.97 7.84 -1.40
CA ALA A 117 -14.29 7.55 -0.83
C ALA A 117 -14.51 8.33 0.48
N PRO A 118 -15.74 8.83 0.75
CA PRO A 118 -16.03 9.66 1.90
C PRO A 118 -15.73 8.99 3.26
N ASP A 119 -15.81 7.66 3.32
CA ASP A 119 -15.59 6.87 4.55
C ASP A 119 -14.15 6.35 4.72
N TRP A 120 -13.19 6.91 3.97
CA TRP A 120 -11.79 6.50 4.02
C TRP A 120 -10.97 7.21 5.13
N PRO A 121 -10.08 6.50 5.87
CA PRO A 121 -9.77 5.07 5.75
C PRO A 121 -10.73 4.17 6.55
N GLU A 122 -11.04 3.04 5.95
CA GLU A 122 -11.92 1.99 6.50
C GLU A 122 -11.22 0.95 7.40
N ALA A 123 -9.89 1.00 7.46
CA ALA A 123 -9.05 0.10 8.26
C ALA A 123 -7.82 0.89 8.76
N PRO A 124 -7.11 0.39 9.79
CA PRO A 124 -5.89 1.02 10.30
C PRO A 124 -4.86 1.30 9.20
N CYS A 125 -4.23 2.47 9.27
CA CYS A 125 -3.18 2.89 8.36
C CYS A 125 -1.83 2.98 9.08
N GLY A 126 -0.78 2.49 8.41
CA GLY A 126 0.61 2.64 8.79
C GLY A 126 1.42 3.32 7.70
N TYR A 127 2.49 4.00 8.08
CA TYR A 127 3.45 4.60 7.17
C TYR A 127 4.86 4.12 7.56
N LEU A 128 5.59 3.56 6.61
CA LEU A 128 6.98 3.16 6.74
C LEU A 128 7.83 4.07 5.83
N ARG A 129 8.81 4.74 6.41
CA ARG A 129 9.84 5.47 5.64
C ARG A 129 11.09 4.62 5.55
N THR A 130 11.56 4.25 4.35
CA THR A 130 12.77 3.42 4.16
C THR A 130 13.98 4.21 3.69
N GLN A 131 13.75 5.33 3.02
CA GLN A 131 14.80 6.24 2.57
C GLN A 131 14.68 7.58 3.30
N SER A 132 15.80 8.14 3.73
CA SER A 132 15.86 9.50 4.32
C SER A 132 15.69 10.61 3.27
N ASP A 133 15.20 10.29 2.07
CA ASP A 133 14.99 11.28 1.02
C ASP A 133 13.77 12.17 1.34
N HIS A 134 13.93 13.46 1.10
CA HIS A 134 12.96 14.50 1.42
C HIS A 134 11.69 14.41 0.58
N LEU A 135 11.69 13.62 -0.51
CA LEU A 135 10.56 13.49 -1.44
C LEU A 135 9.25 13.14 -0.74
N HIS A 136 9.28 12.27 0.27
CA HIS A 136 8.07 11.81 0.96
C HIS A 136 7.93 12.36 2.40
N ASP A 137 8.69 13.40 2.76
CA ASP A 137 8.61 14.01 4.08
C ASP A 137 7.24 14.65 4.35
N GLU A 138 6.60 15.20 3.32
CA GLU A 138 5.24 15.76 3.43
C GLU A 138 4.21 14.65 3.70
N ALA A 139 4.27 13.55 2.94
CA ALA A 139 3.41 12.39 3.15
C ALA A 139 3.58 11.78 4.55
N ARG A 140 4.82 11.65 5.03
CA ARG A 140 5.13 11.19 6.39
C ARG A 140 4.57 12.13 7.46
N ARG A 141 4.73 13.45 7.29
CA ARG A 141 4.13 14.46 8.19
C ARG A 141 2.61 14.36 8.19
N GLU A 142 2.00 14.25 7.01
CA GLU A 142 0.56 14.13 6.86
C GLU A 142 0.02 12.85 7.50
N ALA A 143 0.72 11.71 7.38
CA ALA A 143 0.35 10.47 8.06
C ALA A 143 0.33 10.64 9.59
N GLY A 144 1.34 11.33 10.14
CA GLY A 144 1.38 11.67 11.56
C GLY A 144 0.24 12.59 11.99
N LEU A 145 -0.08 13.62 11.19
CA LEU A 145 -1.23 14.52 11.45
C LEU A 145 -2.57 13.79 11.38
N ARG A 146 -2.68 12.74 10.56
CA ARG A 146 -3.84 11.85 10.47
C ARG A 146 -3.91 10.83 11.63
N GLY A 147 -2.91 10.80 12.52
CA GLY A 147 -2.83 9.87 13.65
C GLY A 147 -2.48 8.43 13.25
N TRP A 148 -1.91 8.24 12.06
CA TRP A 148 -1.51 6.91 11.58
C TRP A 148 -0.21 6.46 12.26
N ARG A 149 0.03 5.15 12.34
CA ARG A 149 1.29 4.64 12.90
C ARG A 149 2.42 4.92 11.90
N VAL A 150 3.36 5.79 12.27
CA VAL A 150 4.53 6.12 11.44
C VAL A 150 5.76 5.44 12.03
N THR A 151 6.46 4.67 11.19
CA THR A 151 7.73 4.03 11.51
C THR A 151 8.79 4.55 10.54
N ASP A 152 9.88 5.08 11.08
CA ASP A 152 11.07 5.43 10.31
C ASP A 152 12.04 4.24 10.40
N HIS A 153 12.41 3.64 9.26
CA HIS A 153 13.38 2.55 9.22
C HIS A 153 14.79 3.10 9.49
N GLU A 154 15.47 2.50 10.46
CA GLU A 154 16.86 2.81 10.78
C GLU A 154 17.68 1.51 10.91
N PRO A 155 18.89 1.45 10.33
CA PRO A 155 19.82 0.35 10.58
C PRO A 155 20.13 0.22 12.08
N PRO A 156 20.30 -0.99 12.63
CA PRO A 156 20.60 -2.25 11.92
C PRO A 156 19.38 -3.09 11.53
N ALA A 157 18.15 -2.64 11.82
CA ALA A 157 16.95 -3.39 11.44
C ALA A 157 16.85 -3.50 9.91
N THR A 158 16.26 -4.59 9.42
CA THR A 158 15.94 -4.73 7.98
C THR A 158 14.59 -4.06 7.67
N VAL A 159 14.40 -3.58 6.45
CA VAL A 159 13.10 -3.04 6.00
C VAL A 159 11.98 -4.07 6.20
N ALA A 160 12.27 -5.34 5.94
CA ALA A 160 11.34 -6.46 6.14
C ALA A 160 10.91 -6.59 7.62
N GLN A 161 11.84 -6.42 8.55
CA GLN A 161 11.54 -6.44 9.98
C GLN A 161 10.69 -5.23 10.39
N SER A 162 11.06 -4.01 9.97
CA SER A 162 10.27 -2.83 10.32
C SER A 162 8.86 -2.88 9.72
N LEU A 163 8.73 -3.42 8.51
CA LEU A 163 7.43 -3.63 7.86
C LEU A 163 6.60 -4.70 8.58
N SER A 164 7.20 -5.83 8.98
CA SER A 164 6.47 -6.89 9.69
C SER A 164 5.99 -6.44 11.07
N GLU A 165 6.83 -5.70 11.82
CA GLU A 165 6.46 -5.10 13.10
C GLU A 165 5.34 -4.06 12.95
N LEU A 166 5.41 -3.21 11.91
CA LEU A 166 4.37 -2.25 11.60
C LEU A 166 3.05 -2.96 11.30
N ILE A 167 3.07 -3.99 10.46
CA ILE A 167 1.91 -4.82 10.10
C ILE A 167 1.30 -5.49 11.34
N ALA A 168 2.14 -6.06 12.21
CA ALA A 168 1.66 -6.72 13.43
C ALA A 168 1.00 -5.75 14.42
N GLY A 169 1.40 -4.48 14.38
CA GLY A 169 0.87 -3.42 15.24
C GLY A 169 -0.48 -2.85 14.78
N LEU A 170 -0.87 -3.03 13.52
CA LEU A 170 -2.17 -2.60 12.99
C LEU A 170 -3.32 -3.42 13.63
#